data_AF-A0A3D5HPE7-F1
#
_entry.id   AF-A0A3D5HPE7-F1
#
_cell.length_a   1.000
_cell.length_b   1.000
_cell.length_c   1.000
_cell.angle_alpha   90.00
_cell.angle_beta   90.00
_cell.angle_gamma   90.00
#
_symmetry.space_group_name_H-M   'P 1'
#
loop_
_entity.id
_entity.type
_entity.pdbx_description
1 polymer ?
#
loop_
_entity_poly.entity_id
_entity_poly.type
_entity_poly.pdbx_seq_one_letter_code
_entity_poly.pdbx_strand_id
1 'polypeptide(L)'
;MDPKQIGVISRDFIEKYTNLERSVDRLLLTNSSARIDYSKLCYQKDLDALHGTNFETFLIRGKHLAYILEILAPREISPRGIIYHDAPQPLLLKLAIMRIIAGALLVYIDPLSFGYDAASVGAIKPKLLDIKTQKDTERLLARFDDKAVPVSLNTRVELMRIARGEHPQRTPDFVENKELSAQSLIRELSILSNAFLFIDNKKKHRLPKAVTHRILSIVDAPASERWIAKYEKPFDDQVSGALTDDMIIMRDRD
;
A
#
# COMPACT_ATOMS: atom_id res chain seq x y z
N MET A 1 16.76 -11.91 -0.62
CA MET A 1 16.48 -11.09 0.58
C MET A 1 15.19 -11.61 1.17
N ASP A 2 15.08 -11.75 2.48
CA ASP A 2 13.87 -12.28 3.13
C ASP A 2 12.66 -11.33 2.90
N PRO A 3 11.43 -11.83 2.67
CA PRO A 3 10.27 -10.97 2.47
C PRO A 3 10.07 -9.93 3.57
N LYS A 4 10.30 -10.26 4.85
CA LYS A 4 10.14 -9.27 5.93
C LYS A 4 11.14 -8.13 5.80
N GLN A 5 12.38 -8.42 5.41
CA GLN A 5 13.39 -7.40 5.16
C GLN A 5 12.97 -6.48 4.00
N ILE A 6 12.40 -7.04 2.93
CA ILE A 6 11.86 -6.27 1.80
C ILE A 6 10.74 -5.34 2.29
N GLY A 7 9.81 -5.84 3.12
CA GLY A 7 8.75 -5.02 3.72
C GLY A 7 9.28 -3.86 4.55
N VAL A 8 10.29 -4.09 5.39
CA VAL A 8 10.93 -3.04 6.21
C VAL A 8 11.55 -1.94 5.35
N ILE A 9 12.36 -2.31 4.34
CA ILE A 9 13.02 -1.31 3.49
C ILE A 9 12.02 -0.61 2.56
N SER A 10 10.94 -1.27 2.15
CA SER A 10 9.83 -0.64 1.41
C SER A 10 9.12 0.40 2.27
N ARG A 11 8.82 0.08 3.54
CA ARG A 11 8.21 1.02 4.49
C ARG A 11 9.08 2.25 4.72
N ASP A 12 10.37 2.06 5.02
CA ASP A 12 11.35 3.16 5.19
C ASP A 12 11.41 4.07 3.96
N PHE A 13 11.40 3.49 2.75
CA PHE A 13 11.39 4.28 1.52
C PHE A 13 10.10 5.09 1.36
N ILE A 14 8.93 4.49 1.63
CA ILE A 14 7.63 5.18 1.56
C ILE A 14 7.62 6.36 2.54
N GLU A 15 8.07 6.18 3.78
CA GLU A 15 8.10 7.25 4.78
C GLU A 15 8.98 8.43 4.36
N LYS A 16 10.18 8.15 3.81
CA LYS A 16 11.07 9.18 3.25
C LYS A 16 10.42 9.89 2.08
N TYR A 17 9.74 9.15 1.20
CA TYR A 17 9.06 9.72 0.04
C TYR A 17 7.90 10.63 0.47
N THR A 18 7.13 10.24 1.49
CA THR A 18 6.06 11.08 2.04
C THR A 18 6.58 12.35 2.71
N ASN A 19 7.79 12.33 3.30
CA ASN A 19 8.42 13.57 3.76
C ASN A 19 8.74 14.51 2.59
N LEU A 20 9.24 13.97 1.46
CA LEU A 20 9.43 14.74 0.23
C LEU A 20 8.11 15.37 -0.23
N GLU A 21 7.01 14.59 -0.33
CA GLU A 21 5.68 15.08 -0.70
C GLU A 21 5.21 16.23 0.20
N ARG A 22 5.37 16.09 1.51
CA ARG A 22 5.03 17.16 2.48
C ARG A 22 5.91 18.40 2.32
N SER A 23 7.17 18.23 1.93
CA SER A 23 8.07 19.37 1.65
C SER A 23 7.69 20.07 0.36
N VAL A 24 7.20 19.33 -0.64
CA VAL A 24 6.59 19.90 -1.85
C VAL A 24 5.36 20.73 -1.52
N ASP A 25 4.41 20.18 -0.76
CA ASP A 25 3.19 20.90 -0.38
C ASP A 25 3.51 22.18 0.40
N ARG A 26 4.48 22.12 1.32
CA ARG A 26 4.95 23.30 2.07
C ARG A 26 5.54 24.35 1.14
N LEU A 27 6.35 23.95 0.15
CA LEU A 27 6.92 24.88 -0.83
C LEU A 27 5.81 25.58 -1.63
N LEU A 28 4.77 24.86 -2.04
CA LEU A 28 3.65 25.38 -2.83
C LEU A 28 2.77 26.36 -2.07
N LEU A 29 2.57 26.13 -0.78
CA LEU A 29 1.72 26.98 0.06
C LEU A 29 2.46 28.22 0.61
N THR A 30 3.76 28.35 0.34
CA THR A 30 4.59 29.41 0.90
C THR A 30 4.63 30.66 0.02
N ASN A 31 4.09 31.78 0.51
CA ASN A 31 4.08 33.07 -0.20
C ASN A 31 5.12 34.09 0.30
N SER A 32 6.04 33.70 1.20
CA SER A 32 7.03 34.58 1.82
C SER A 32 8.45 34.20 1.39
N SER A 33 9.24 35.15 0.90
CA SER A 33 10.61 34.92 0.39
C SER A 33 11.52 34.19 1.38
N ALA A 34 11.56 34.62 2.65
CA ALA A 34 12.38 33.96 3.68
C ALA A 34 11.92 32.53 4.01
N ARG A 35 10.63 32.23 3.84
CA ARG A 35 10.09 30.88 4.04
C ARG A 35 10.31 30.00 2.80
N ILE A 36 10.43 30.58 1.61
CA ILE A 36 10.72 29.84 0.37
C ILE A 36 12.12 29.21 0.44
N ASP A 37 13.13 29.96 0.87
CA ASP A 37 14.50 29.42 0.97
C ASP A 37 14.61 28.27 1.97
N TYR A 38 13.94 28.40 3.12
CA TYR A 38 13.83 27.32 4.10
C TYR A 38 13.11 26.09 3.53
N SER A 39 11.98 26.28 2.84
CA SER A 39 11.24 25.18 2.21
C SER A 39 12.04 24.49 1.11
N LYS A 40 12.84 25.23 0.32
CA LYS A 40 13.77 24.67 -0.68
C LYS A 40 14.86 23.81 -0.02
N LEU A 41 15.42 24.27 1.10
CA LEU A 41 16.42 23.50 1.85
C LEU A 41 15.82 22.20 2.40
N CYS A 42 14.61 22.24 2.97
CA CYS A 42 13.91 21.05 3.41
C CYS A 42 13.64 20.08 2.25
N TYR A 43 13.17 20.58 1.11
CA TYR A 43 12.94 19.79 -0.09
C TYR A 43 14.22 19.08 -0.56
N GLN A 44 15.34 19.80 -0.67
CA GLN A 44 16.61 19.21 -1.11
C GLN A 44 17.07 18.13 -0.13
N LYS A 45 16.97 18.38 1.19
CA LYS A 45 17.33 17.40 2.22
C LYS A 45 16.49 16.12 2.11
N ASP A 46 15.18 16.24 1.89
CA ASP A 46 14.29 15.09 1.74
C ASP A 46 14.54 14.35 0.41
N LEU A 47 14.91 15.08 -0.64
CA LEU A 47 15.29 14.51 -1.94
C LEU A 47 16.60 13.69 -1.82
N ASP A 48 17.60 14.25 -1.15
CA ASP A 48 18.89 13.58 -0.91
C ASP A 48 18.71 12.31 -0.06
N ALA A 49 17.77 12.33 0.89
CA ALA A 49 17.45 11.17 1.74
C ALA A 49 16.87 9.98 0.97
N LEU A 50 16.37 10.19 -0.25
CA LEU A 50 15.86 9.13 -1.13
C LEU A 50 16.94 8.48 -2.00
N HIS A 51 18.16 9.03 -1.99
CA HIS A 51 19.28 8.47 -2.73
C HIS A 51 20.06 7.43 -1.90
N GLY A 52 20.52 6.36 -2.54
CA GLY A 52 21.37 5.35 -1.91
C GLY A 52 20.65 4.53 -0.83
N THR A 53 19.32 4.49 -0.85
CA THR A 53 18.54 3.78 0.16
C THR A 53 18.74 2.27 0.06
N ASN A 54 18.45 1.54 1.14
CA ASN A 54 18.46 0.08 1.13
C ASN A 54 17.47 -0.49 0.10
N PHE A 55 16.33 0.18 -0.08
CA PHE A 55 15.35 -0.16 -1.10
C PHE A 55 15.87 0.02 -2.52
N GLU A 56 16.53 1.15 -2.80
CA GLU A 56 17.20 1.37 -4.08
C GLU A 56 18.25 0.28 -4.36
N THR A 57 19.10 0.02 -3.37
CA THR A 57 20.16 -0.99 -3.45
C THR A 57 19.58 -2.38 -3.74
N PHE A 58 18.47 -2.73 -3.08
CA PHE A 58 17.76 -3.98 -3.31
C PHE A 58 17.28 -4.09 -4.78
N LEU A 59 16.60 -3.06 -5.30
CA LEU A 59 16.09 -3.08 -6.67
C LEU A 59 17.20 -3.10 -7.72
N ILE A 60 18.32 -2.43 -7.47
CA ILE A 60 19.50 -2.43 -8.35
C ILE A 60 20.15 -3.82 -8.38
N ARG A 61 20.39 -4.43 -7.21
CA ARG A 61 21.01 -5.77 -7.10
C ARG A 61 20.18 -6.83 -7.82
N GLY A 62 18.86 -6.78 -7.71
CA GLY A 62 17.95 -7.69 -8.42
C GLY A 62 17.73 -7.34 -9.90
N LYS A 63 18.37 -6.27 -10.42
CA LYS A 63 18.15 -5.72 -11.76
C LYS A 63 16.66 -5.44 -12.04
N HIS A 64 15.90 -5.10 -11.00
CA HIS A 64 14.46 -4.82 -11.13
C HIS A 64 14.24 -3.41 -11.67
N LEU A 65 14.93 -2.43 -11.07
CA LEU A 65 14.74 -1.02 -11.42
C LEU A 65 15.21 -0.70 -12.84
N ALA A 66 16.40 -1.17 -13.24
CA ALA A 66 16.92 -0.96 -14.59
C ALA A 66 15.98 -1.54 -15.67
N TYR A 67 15.53 -2.78 -15.48
CA TYR A 67 14.61 -3.44 -16.40
C TYR A 67 13.26 -2.70 -16.52
N ILE A 68 12.70 -2.23 -15.40
CA ILE A 68 11.45 -1.47 -15.41
C ILE A 68 11.63 -0.14 -16.13
N LEU A 69 12.73 0.58 -15.85
CA LEU A 69 13.04 1.84 -16.52
C LEU A 69 13.24 1.65 -18.04
N GLU A 70 13.91 0.59 -18.48
CA GLU A 70 14.09 0.26 -19.90
C GLU A 70 12.74 0.03 -20.61
N ILE A 71 11.78 -0.64 -19.97
CA ILE A 71 10.43 -0.84 -20.54
C ILE A 71 9.66 0.49 -20.64
N LEU A 72 9.89 1.40 -19.71
CA LEU A 72 9.19 2.68 -19.63
C LEU A 72 9.83 3.76 -20.50
N ALA A 73 11.13 3.69 -20.77
CA ALA A 73 11.90 4.67 -21.54
C ALA A 73 11.33 5.02 -22.94
N PRO A 74 10.87 4.07 -23.77
CA PRO A 74 10.33 4.39 -25.10
C PRO A 74 8.89 4.96 -25.05
N ARG A 75 8.34 5.22 -23.86
CA ARG A 75 6.94 5.65 -23.68
C ARG A 75 6.91 7.10 -23.20
N GLU A 76 5.87 7.82 -23.60
CA GLU A 76 5.58 9.17 -23.11
C GLU A 76 5.03 9.09 -21.68
N ILE A 77 5.93 8.84 -20.73
CA ILE A 77 5.63 8.74 -19.30
C ILE A 77 6.31 9.89 -18.60
N SER A 78 5.51 10.69 -17.92
CA SER A 78 5.98 11.76 -17.05
C SER A 78 5.35 11.59 -15.68
N PRO A 79 6.06 11.89 -14.58
CA PRO A 79 5.42 11.79 -13.28
C PRO A 79 4.41 12.92 -13.04
N ARG A 80 3.28 12.60 -12.41
CA ARG A 80 2.26 13.56 -11.96
C ARG A 80 2.77 14.31 -10.74
N GLY A 81 2.40 15.59 -10.64
CA GLY A 81 2.86 16.46 -9.55
C GLY A 81 4.20 17.16 -9.79
N ILE A 82 4.90 16.87 -10.90
CA ILE A 82 6.24 17.42 -11.22
C ILE A 82 6.27 18.88 -11.68
N ILE A 83 5.11 19.52 -11.86
CA ILE A 83 5.04 20.89 -12.39
C ILE A 83 5.72 21.92 -11.45
N TYR A 84 6.27 21.50 -10.31
CA TYR A 84 6.77 22.37 -9.25
C TYR A 84 8.24 22.18 -8.84
N HIS A 85 9.09 21.46 -9.58
CA HIS A 85 10.43 21.07 -9.08
C HIS A 85 11.63 21.37 -9.99
N ASP A 86 12.74 21.79 -9.36
CA ASP A 86 14.05 22.01 -9.99
C ASP A 86 14.84 20.71 -10.23
N ALA A 87 14.39 19.58 -9.68
CA ALA A 87 15.07 18.29 -9.85
C ALA A 87 14.88 17.74 -11.28
N PRO A 88 15.89 17.05 -11.86
CA PRO A 88 15.77 16.49 -13.20
C PRO A 88 14.62 15.47 -13.32
N GLN A 89 13.81 15.59 -14.37
CA GLN A 89 12.69 14.69 -14.65
C GLN A 89 13.05 13.18 -14.57
N PRO A 90 14.23 12.72 -15.05
CA PRO A 90 14.62 11.31 -14.91
C PRO A 90 14.76 10.85 -13.45
N LEU A 91 15.25 11.72 -12.55
CA LEU A 91 15.36 11.42 -11.13
C LEU A 91 13.97 11.29 -10.52
N LEU A 92 13.08 12.25 -10.78
CA LEU A 92 11.73 12.24 -10.26
C LEU A 92 10.93 11.02 -10.77
N LEU A 93 11.11 10.63 -12.03
CA LEU A 93 10.51 9.42 -12.59
C LEU A 93 11.00 8.15 -11.90
N LYS A 94 12.31 8.05 -11.68
CA LYS A 94 12.89 6.93 -10.93
C LYS A 94 12.31 6.84 -9.52
N LEU A 95 12.22 7.96 -8.80
CA LEU A 95 11.69 8.00 -7.45
C LEU A 95 10.19 7.62 -7.41
N ALA A 96 9.38 8.13 -8.34
CA ALA A 96 7.97 7.77 -8.46
C ALA A 96 7.80 6.26 -8.73
N ILE A 97 8.58 5.69 -9.64
CA ILE A 97 8.56 4.24 -9.90
C ILE A 97 8.95 3.45 -8.65
N MET A 98 9.99 3.88 -7.93
CA MET A 98 10.37 3.23 -6.68
C MET A 98 9.26 3.32 -5.63
N ARG A 99 8.56 4.46 -5.51
CA ARG A 99 7.43 4.63 -4.59
C ARG A 99 6.27 3.69 -4.91
N ILE A 100 5.96 3.52 -6.19
CA ILE A 100 4.95 2.57 -6.69
C ILE A 100 5.34 1.14 -6.32
N ILE A 101 6.59 0.74 -6.61
CA ILE A 101 7.08 -0.62 -6.31
C ILE A 101 7.07 -0.87 -4.79
N ALA A 102 7.56 0.08 -3.98
CA ALA A 102 7.61 -0.04 -2.53
C ALA A 102 6.20 -0.27 -1.95
N GLY A 103 5.22 0.53 -2.39
CA GLY A 103 3.85 0.39 -1.91
C GLY A 103 3.25 -0.98 -2.23
N ALA A 104 3.38 -1.40 -3.49
CA ALA A 104 2.90 -2.70 -3.96
C ALA A 104 3.56 -3.89 -3.24
N LEU A 105 4.86 -3.83 -2.98
CA LEU A 105 5.56 -4.87 -2.24
C LEU A 105 5.12 -4.90 -0.77
N LEU A 106 4.97 -3.75 -0.13
CA LEU A 106 4.57 -3.68 1.27
C LEU A 106 3.18 -4.29 1.51
N VAL A 107 2.19 -3.97 0.68
CA VAL A 107 0.83 -4.54 0.81
C VAL A 107 0.79 -6.04 0.55
N TYR A 108 1.74 -6.59 -0.19
CA TYR A 108 1.84 -8.04 -0.40
C TYR A 108 2.51 -8.75 0.78
N ILE A 109 3.59 -8.15 1.28
CA ILE A 109 4.46 -8.75 2.29
C ILE A 109 3.84 -8.68 3.68
N ASP A 110 3.23 -7.54 4.02
CA ASP A 110 2.69 -7.25 5.35
C ASP A 110 1.28 -6.64 5.26
N PRO A 111 0.30 -7.34 4.66
CA PRO A 111 -1.06 -6.84 4.52
C PRO A 111 -1.77 -6.64 5.87
N LEU A 112 -1.35 -7.38 6.91
CA LEU A 112 -1.92 -7.28 8.25
C LEU A 112 -1.59 -5.94 8.93
N SER A 113 -0.47 -5.29 8.58
CA SER A 113 -0.10 -3.98 9.15
C SER A 113 -1.10 -2.87 8.84
N PHE A 114 -1.97 -3.05 7.84
CA PHE A 114 -3.01 -2.10 7.45
C PHE A 114 -4.37 -2.37 8.12
N GLY A 115 -4.49 -3.42 8.95
CA GLY A 115 -5.66 -3.70 9.77
C GLY A 115 -7.00 -3.60 9.03
N TYR A 116 -7.89 -2.75 9.53
CA TYR A 116 -9.24 -2.59 8.96
C TYR A 116 -9.23 -2.08 7.52
N ASP A 117 -8.28 -1.24 7.14
CA ASP A 117 -8.21 -0.68 5.79
C ASP A 117 -7.92 -1.78 4.77
N ALA A 118 -6.98 -2.68 5.09
CA ALA A 118 -6.75 -3.88 4.28
C ALA A 118 -7.99 -4.79 4.20
N ALA A 119 -8.74 -4.96 5.29
CA ALA A 119 -9.96 -5.75 5.27
C ALA A 119 -11.06 -5.11 4.41
N SER A 120 -11.19 -3.78 4.47
CA SER A 120 -12.20 -3.02 3.72
C SER A 120 -12.01 -3.11 2.20
N VAL A 121 -10.77 -3.24 1.74
CA VAL A 121 -10.44 -3.40 0.32
C VAL A 121 -10.30 -4.88 -0.10
N GLY A 122 -10.58 -5.82 0.81
CA GLY A 122 -10.53 -7.26 0.55
C GLY A 122 -9.12 -7.85 0.48
N ALA A 123 -8.10 -7.15 0.99
CA ALA A 123 -6.71 -7.62 1.01
C ALA A 123 -6.46 -8.74 2.02
N ILE A 124 -7.19 -8.69 3.13
CA ILE A 124 -7.16 -9.71 4.19
C ILE A 124 -8.57 -10.15 4.51
N LYS A 125 -8.69 -11.31 5.16
CA LYS A 125 -9.98 -11.82 5.62
C LYS A 125 -9.95 -12.03 7.13
N PRO A 126 -11.08 -11.81 7.81
CA PRO A 126 -11.21 -12.20 9.19
C PRO A 126 -11.06 -13.71 9.32
N LYS A 127 -10.43 -14.14 10.41
CA LYS A 127 -10.29 -15.54 10.77
C LYS A 127 -11.66 -16.13 11.04
N LEU A 128 -12.04 -17.13 10.26
CA LEU A 128 -13.28 -17.87 10.51
C LEU A 128 -13.15 -18.63 11.83
N LEU A 129 -14.20 -18.54 12.64
CA LEU A 129 -14.32 -19.29 13.88
C LEU A 129 -14.74 -20.72 13.57
N ASP A 130 -14.14 -21.69 14.26
CA ASP A 130 -14.53 -23.08 14.11
C ASP A 130 -15.96 -23.34 14.66
N ILE A 131 -16.60 -24.39 14.14
CA ILE A 131 -17.98 -24.75 14.50
C ILE A 131 -18.14 -25.04 16.00
N LYS A 132 -17.09 -25.53 16.68
CA LYS A 132 -17.15 -25.83 18.11
C LYS A 132 -17.21 -24.53 18.91
N THR A 133 -16.38 -23.55 18.59
CA THR A 133 -16.39 -22.21 19.20
C THR A 133 -17.76 -21.53 19.03
N GLN A 134 -18.38 -21.66 17.85
CA GLN A 134 -19.73 -21.14 17.59
C GLN A 134 -20.77 -21.79 18.52
N LYS A 135 -20.79 -23.14 18.59
CA LYS A 135 -21.72 -23.90 19.44
C LYS A 135 -21.52 -23.66 20.93
N ASP A 136 -20.27 -23.54 21.37
CA ASP A 136 -19.98 -23.27 22.78
C ASP A 136 -20.42 -21.85 23.19
N THR A 137 -20.30 -20.89 22.27
CA THR A 137 -20.81 -19.52 22.49
C THR A 137 -22.34 -19.46 22.49
N GLU A 138 -22.99 -20.19 21.60
CA GLU A 138 -24.46 -20.33 21.59
C GLU A 138 -24.97 -20.91 22.91
N ARG A 139 -24.32 -21.95 23.43
CA ARG A 139 -24.63 -22.53 24.75
C ARG A 139 -24.40 -21.56 25.89
N LEU A 140 -23.35 -20.76 25.83
CA LEU A 140 -23.06 -19.73 26.84
C LEU A 140 -24.16 -18.67 26.88
N LEU A 141 -24.60 -18.18 25.71
CA LEU A 141 -25.69 -17.23 25.59
C LEU A 141 -26.99 -17.80 26.18
N ALA A 142 -27.34 -19.05 25.84
CA ALA A 142 -28.52 -19.70 26.40
C ALA A 142 -28.47 -19.82 27.93
N ARG A 143 -27.27 -20.06 28.51
CA ARG A 143 -27.09 -20.10 29.97
C ARG A 143 -27.22 -18.71 30.62
N PHE A 144 -26.73 -17.66 29.97
CA PHE A 144 -26.92 -16.30 30.45
C PHE A 144 -28.40 -15.92 30.49
N ASP A 145 -29.17 -16.36 29.50
CA ASP A 145 -30.61 -16.15 29.45
C ASP A 145 -31.34 -16.93 30.54
N ASP A 146 -31.02 -18.21 30.72
CA ASP A 146 -31.61 -19.07 31.76
C ASP A 146 -31.34 -18.55 33.19
N LYS A 147 -30.16 -17.98 33.43
CA LYS A 147 -29.74 -17.48 34.75
C LYS A 147 -29.93 -15.98 34.95
N ALA A 148 -30.53 -15.29 33.99
CA ALA A 148 -30.68 -13.83 33.99
C ALA A 148 -29.37 -13.09 34.32
N VAL A 149 -28.24 -13.58 33.80
CA VAL A 149 -26.92 -12.99 34.05
C VAL A 149 -26.87 -11.62 33.37
N PRO A 150 -26.62 -10.52 34.10
CA PRO A 150 -26.52 -9.20 33.50
C PRO A 150 -25.22 -9.12 32.68
N VAL A 151 -25.35 -8.90 31.38
CA VAL A 151 -24.24 -8.68 30.45
C VAL A 151 -24.48 -7.39 29.69
N SER A 152 -23.43 -6.62 29.43
CA SER A 152 -23.58 -5.40 28.62
C SER A 152 -24.13 -5.73 27.23
N LEU A 153 -24.95 -4.84 26.68
CA LEU A 153 -25.52 -5.01 25.33
C LEU A 153 -24.41 -5.24 24.29
N ASN A 154 -23.31 -4.50 24.39
CA ASN A 154 -22.17 -4.62 23.49
C ASN A 154 -21.55 -6.03 23.53
N THR A 155 -21.29 -6.55 24.73
CA THR A 155 -20.76 -7.91 24.91
C THR A 155 -21.73 -8.95 24.36
N ARG A 156 -23.03 -8.78 24.61
CA ARG A 156 -24.07 -9.69 24.12
C ARG A 156 -24.12 -9.72 22.59
N VAL A 157 -24.04 -8.56 21.94
CA VAL A 157 -24.01 -8.45 20.47
C VAL A 157 -22.77 -9.17 19.90
N GLU A 158 -21.58 -8.97 20.47
CA GLU A 158 -20.37 -9.68 20.02
C GLU A 158 -20.48 -11.20 20.20
N LEU A 159 -20.99 -11.68 21.34
CA LEU A 159 -21.22 -13.11 21.55
C LEU A 159 -22.24 -13.68 20.55
N MET A 160 -23.30 -12.92 20.21
CA MET A 160 -24.26 -13.33 19.19
C MET A 160 -23.63 -13.42 17.80
N ARG A 161 -22.71 -12.51 17.44
CA ARG A 161 -21.92 -12.61 16.20
C ARG A 161 -21.10 -13.90 16.17
N ILE A 162 -20.34 -14.15 17.23
CA ILE A 162 -19.51 -15.36 17.39
C ILE A 162 -20.37 -16.63 17.27
N ALA A 163 -21.54 -16.67 17.93
CA ALA A 163 -22.46 -17.81 17.86
C ALA A 163 -23.00 -18.06 16.44
N ARG A 164 -23.10 -17.02 15.59
CA ARG A 164 -23.50 -17.11 14.18
C ARG A 164 -22.33 -17.44 13.24
N GLY A 165 -21.12 -17.60 13.76
CA GLY A 165 -19.91 -17.77 12.95
C GLY A 165 -19.40 -16.48 12.30
N GLU A 166 -19.94 -15.32 12.72
CA GLU A 166 -19.41 -14.02 12.36
C GLU A 166 -18.17 -13.71 13.22
N HIS A 167 -17.25 -12.94 12.67
CA HIS A 167 -16.07 -12.48 13.40
C HIS A 167 -16.44 -11.30 14.32
N PRO A 168 -15.74 -11.14 15.46
CA PRO A 168 -15.92 -9.97 16.31
C PRO A 168 -15.66 -8.67 15.54
N GLN A 169 -16.52 -7.66 15.73
CA GLN A 169 -16.40 -6.40 14.98
C GLN A 169 -15.33 -5.49 15.60
N ARG A 170 -15.18 -5.52 16.92
CA ARG A 170 -14.24 -4.64 17.65
C ARG A 170 -12.79 -5.10 17.60
N THR A 171 -12.57 -6.41 17.59
CA THR A 171 -11.24 -7.02 17.58
C THR A 171 -11.22 -8.19 16.60
N PRO A 172 -11.39 -7.92 15.29
CA PRO A 172 -11.27 -8.96 14.29
C PRO A 172 -9.83 -9.45 14.22
N ASP A 173 -9.63 -10.75 14.46
CA ASP A 173 -8.38 -11.40 14.08
C ASP A 173 -8.39 -11.59 12.57
N PHE A 174 -7.40 -11.04 11.89
CA PHE A 174 -7.23 -11.21 10.45
C PHE A 174 -6.21 -12.30 10.13
N VAL A 175 -6.39 -12.94 8.98
CA VAL A 175 -5.45 -13.94 8.46
C VAL A 175 -4.97 -13.53 7.08
N GLU A 176 -3.68 -13.78 6.83
CA GLU A 176 -3.10 -13.61 5.52
C GLU A 176 -3.63 -14.63 4.52
N ASN A 177 -3.83 -14.19 3.28
CA ASN A 177 -4.08 -15.04 2.15
C ASN A 177 -3.24 -14.54 0.98
N LYS A 178 -2.33 -15.38 0.46
CA LYS A 178 -1.38 -14.97 -0.58
C LYS A 178 -2.03 -14.64 -1.92
N GLU A 179 -3.17 -15.25 -2.24
CA GLU A 179 -3.92 -14.88 -3.44
C GLU A 179 -4.53 -13.48 -3.28
N LEU A 180 -5.15 -13.18 -2.13
CA LEU A 180 -5.66 -11.83 -1.85
C LEU A 180 -4.52 -10.81 -1.80
N SER A 181 -3.39 -11.17 -1.19
CA SER A 181 -2.20 -10.31 -1.14
C SER A 181 -1.68 -9.97 -2.55
N ALA A 182 -1.68 -10.95 -3.47
CA ALA A 182 -1.33 -10.70 -4.87
C ALA A 182 -2.36 -9.79 -5.56
N GLN A 183 -3.66 -9.95 -5.28
CA GLN A 183 -4.70 -9.09 -5.83
C GLN A 183 -4.52 -7.65 -5.34
N SER A 184 -4.20 -7.50 -4.04
CA SER A 184 -3.90 -6.20 -3.42
C SER A 184 -2.64 -5.56 -3.96
N LEU A 185 -1.60 -6.33 -4.27
CA LEU A 185 -0.42 -5.82 -4.97
C LEU A 185 -0.82 -5.20 -6.31
N ILE A 186 -1.63 -5.87 -7.13
CA ILE A 186 -2.09 -5.32 -8.43
C ILE A 186 -2.96 -4.08 -8.25
N ARG A 187 -3.88 -4.11 -7.28
CA ARG A 187 -4.70 -2.95 -6.93
C ARG A 187 -3.80 -1.76 -6.59
N GLU A 188 -2.83 -1.96 -5.69
CA GLU A 188 -1.92 -0.93 -5.23
C GLU A 188 -1.07 -0.38 -6.37
N LEU A 189 -0.52 -1.25 -7.23
CA LEU A 189 0.19 -0.82 -8.44
C LEU A 189 -0.69 0.05 -9.34
N SER A 190 -1.94 -0.35 -9.57
CA SER A 190 -2.85 0.37 -10.47
C SER A 190 -3.13 1.76 -9.94
N ILE A 191 -3.53 1.87 -8.67
CA ILE A 191 -3.86 3.16 -8.03
C ILE A 191 -2.63 4.07 -7.94
N LEU A 192 -1.50 3.56 -7.43
CA LEU A 192 -0.29 4.37 -7.29
C LEU A 192 0.26 4.80 -8.66
N SER A 193 0.18 3.95 -9.69
CA SER A 193 0.61 4.34 -11.03
C SER A 193 -0.24 5.46 -11.61
N ASN A 194 -1.55 5.42 -11.40
CA ASN A 194 -2.47 6.48 -11.82
C ASN A 194 -2.28 7.76 -11.01
N ALA A 195 -1.94 7.65 -9.74
CA ALA A 195 -1.66 8.78 -8.87
C ALA A 195 -0.35 9.48 -9.25
N PHE A 196 0.71 8.71 -9.50
CA PHE A 196 2.07 9.23 -9.67
C PHE A 196 2.54 9.38 -11.11
N LEU A 197 1.88 8.79 -12.10
CA LEU A 197 2.35 8.81 -13.49
C LEU A 197 1.27 9.31 -14.44
N PHE A 198 1.67 10.21 -15.33
CA PHE A 198 0.96 10.49 -16.56
C PHE A 198 1.53 9.55 -17.61
N ILE A 199 0.72 8.59 -18.04
CA ILE A 199 1.07 7.63 -19.07
C ILE A 199 0.20 7.95 -20.28
N ASP A 200 0.80 8.53 -21.32
CA ASP A 200 0.14 8.64 -22.61
C ASP A 200 0.28 7.30 -23.33
N ASN A 201 -0.78 6.51 -23.25
CA ASN A 201 -0.94 5.34 -24.07
C ASN A 201 -2.41 5.24 -24.49
N LYS A 202 -2.69 4.56 -25.61
CA LYS A 202 -4.08 4.36 -26.11
C LYS A 202 -4.97 3.53 -25.16
N LYS A 203 -4.55 3.29 -23.91
CA LYS A 203 -5.27 2.57 -22.85
C LYS A 203 -5.43 3.53 -21.65
N LYS A 204 -6.29 3.18 -20.69
CA LYS A 204 -6.60 4.03 -19.53
C LYS A 204 -5.43 4.12 -18.55
N HIS A 205 -4.39 4.89 -18.87
CA HIS A 205 -3.25 5.23 -18.01
C HIS A 205 -2.50 4.06 -17.33
N ARG A 206 -2.70 2.83 -17.80
CA ARG A 206 -2.14 1.63 -17.17
C ARG A 206 -0.64 1.54 -17.37
N LEU A 207 0.05 1.00 -16.36
CA LEU A 207 1.39 0.48 -16.53
C LEU A 207 1.45 -0.56 -17.66
N PRO A 208 2.59 -0.67 -18.36
CA PRO A 208 2.84 -1.81 -19.24
C PRO A 208 2.71 -3.11 -18.44
N LYS A 209 1.97 -4.11 -18.96
CA LYS A 209 1.84 -5.42 -18.29
C LYS A 209 3.19 -6.05 -17.93
N ALA A 210 4.22 -5.85 -18.75
CA ALA A 210 5.57 -6.34 -18.49
C ALA A 210 6.18 -5.74 -17.20
N VAL A 211 5.84 -4.49 -16.86
CA VAL A 211 6.21 -3.87 -15.58
C VAL A 211 5.47 -4.52 -14.43
N THR A 212 4.14 -4.68 -14.53
CA THR A 212 3.33 -5.37 -13.51
C THR A 212 3.87 -6.79 -13.25
N HIS A 213 4.16 -7.54 -14.32
CA HIS A 213 4.74 -8.87 -14.24
C HIS A 213 6.11 -8.88 -13.55
N ARG A 214 6.98 -7.91 -13.89
CA ARG A 214 8.31 -7.79 -13.27
C ARG A 214 8.20 -7.53 -11.77
N ILE A 215 7.25 -6.73 -11.32
CA ILE A 215 7.05 -6.43 -9.91
C ILE A 215 6.49 -7.65 -9.17
N LEU A 216 5.50 -8.35 -9.74
CA LEU A 216 4.99 -9.61 -9.19
C LEU A 216 6.09 -10.67 -9.03
N SER A 217 7.04 -10.73 -9.96
CA SER A 217 8.17 -11.67 -9.89
C SER A 217 9.18 -11.37 -8.77
N ILE A 218 9.13 -10.19 -8.13
CA ILE A 218 9.99 -9.89 -6.96
C ILE A 218 9.59 -10.75 -5.76
N VAL A 219 8.30 -11.10 -5.67
CA VAL A 219 7.69 -11.82 -4.55
C VAL A 219 7.08 -13.16 -4.96
N ASP A 220 7.46 -13.67 -6.14
CA ASP A 220 6.96 -14.92 -6.71
C ASP A 220 5.42 -15.02 -6.74
N ALA A 221 4.74 -13.90 -6.95
CA ALA A 221 3.29 -13.83 -6.98
C ALA A 221 2.70 -14.28 -8.34
N PRO A 222 1.44 -14.78 -8.37
CA PRO A 222 0.77 -15.15 -9.62
C PRO A 222 0.72 -14.00 -10.63
N ALA A 223 1.20 -14.24 -11.86
CA ALA A 223 1.43 -13.18 -12.85
C ALA A 223 0.87 -13.44 -14.25
N SER A 224 -0.14 -14.31 -14.41
CA SER A 224 -0.70 -14.54 -15.76
C SER A 224 -1.34 -13.28 -16.33
N GLU A 225 -1.18 -13.02 -17.63
CA GLU A 225 -1.67 -11.80 -18.27
C GLU A 225 -3.18 -11.57 -18.15
N ARG A 226 -3.97 -12.66 -18.18
CA ARG A 226 -5.43 -12.60 -18.02
C ARG A 226 -5.81 -12.20 -16.60
N TRP A 227 -5.06 -12.72 -15.63
CA TRP A 227 -5.26 -12.43 -14.21
C TRP A 227 -4.88 -10.98 -13.91
N ILE A 228 -3.72 -10.51 -14.38
CA ILE A 228 -3.31 -9.12 -14.25
C ILE A 228 -4.39 -8.18 -14.81
N ALA A 229 -4.83 -8.41 -16.04
CA ALA A 229 -5.84 -7.56 -16.67
C ALA A 229 -7.20 -7.55 -15.94
N LYS A 230 -7.57 -8.67 -15.30
CA LYS A 230 -8.80 -8.79 -14.50
C LYS A 230 -8.75 -7.90 -13.27
N TYR A 231 -7.61 -7.85 -12.58
CA TYR A 231 -7.47 -7.10 -11.31
C TYR A 231 -6.98 -5.66 -11.50
N GLU A 232 -6.38 -5.30 -12.63
CA GLU A 232 -6.06 -3.90 -12.97
C GLU A 232 -7.32 -3.11 -13.38
N LYS A 233 -8.17 -3.71 -14.23
CA LYS A 233 -9.30 -3.02 -14.89
C LYS A 233 -10.23 -2.24 -13.94
N PRO A 234 -10.57 -2.72 -12.74
CA PRO A 234 -11.44 -1.97 -11.82
C PRO A 234 -10.85 -0.63 -11.34
N PHE A 235 -9.53 -0.45 -11.45
CA PHE A 235 -8.80 0.68 -10.87
C PHE A 235 -8.25 1.65 -11.92
N ASP A 236 -8.57 1.46 -13.20
CA ASP A 236 -8.05 2.25 -14.33
C ASP A 236 -8.16 3.76 -14.15
N ASP A 237 -9.22 4.23 -13.50
CA ASP A 237 -9.53 5.65 -13.33
C ASP A 237 -9.35 6.11 -11.87
N GLN A 238 -8.87 5.23 -10.98
CA GLN A 238 -8.69 5.52 -9.56
C GLN A 238 -7.28 6.08 -9.30
N VAL A 239 -7.22 7.26 -8.67
CA VAL A 239 -5.97 8.01 -8.39
C VAL A 239 -5.70 8.20 -6.89
N SER A 240 -6.52 7.61 -6.01
CA SER A 240 -6.40 7.73 -4.56
C SER A 240 -6.96 6.50 -3.85
N GLY A 241 -6.65 6.37 -2.56
CA GLY A 241 -7.11 5.25 -1.73
C GLY A 241 -6.23 4.03 -1.89
N ALA A 242 -4.96 4.21 -2.24
CA ALA A 242 -3.96 3.18 -2.06
C ALA A 242 -3.77 2.95 -0.55
N LEU A 243 -3.52 1.70 -0.14
CA LEU A 243 -3.37 1.40 1.29
C LEU A 243 -2.15 2.11 1.90
N THR A 244 -1.17 2.42 1.07
CA THR A 244 0.06 3.09 1.48
C THR A 244 -0.02 4.61 1.44
N ASP A 245 -1.16 5.21 1.05
CA ASP A 245 -1.37 6.67 1.12
C ASP A 245 -1.48 7.13 2.58
N ASP A 246 -2.24 6.38 3.39
CA ASP A 246 -2.56 6.72 4.78
C ASP A 246 -1.72 5.93 5.80
N MET A 247 -0.57 5.41 5.38
CA MET A 247 0.30 4.65 6.26
C MET A 247 0.68 5.52 7.47
N ILE A 248 0.29 5.08 8.66
CA ILE A 248 0.59 5.79 9.91
C ILE A 248 2.11 5.80 10.07
N ILE A 249 2.72 6.93 9.76
CA ILE A 249 4.13 7.17 10.01
C ILE A 249 4.26 7.28 11.54
N MET A 250 4.70 6.19 12.16
CA MET A 250 5.12 6.20 13.56
C MET A 250 6.39 7.07 13.62
N ARG A 251 6.21 8.38 13.72
CA ARG A 251 7.28 9.22 14.26
C ARG A 251 7.41 8.80 15.70
N ASP A 252 8.58 8.26 16.05
CA ASP A 252 9.00 8.20 17.45
C ASP A 252 8.67 9.57 18.06
N ARG A 253 7.72 9.56 18.99
CA ARG A 253 7.46 10.69 19.87
C ARG A 253 8.60 10.68 20.88
N ASP A 254 9.76 11.16 20.43
CA ASP A 254 10.83 11.62 21.32
C ASP A 254 10.42 12.95 21.97
#